data_AF-A0A9D1UBP0-F1
#
_entry.id   AF-A0A9D1UBP0-F1
#
_cell.length_a   1.000
_cell.length_b   1.000
_cell.length_c   1.000
_cell.angle_alpha   90.00
_cell.angle_beta   90.00
_cell.angle_gamma   90.00
#
_symmetry.space_group_name_H-M   'P 1'
#
loop_
_entity.id
_entity.type
_entity.pdbx_description
1 polymer ?
#
loop_
_entity_poly.entity_id
_entity_poly.type
_entity_poly.pdbx_seq_one_letter_code
_entity_poly.pdbx_strand_id
1 'polypeptide(L)'
;MPWCPKCKNEYREGITVCADCGCELVNEEQMEELVSVIFGEEEQMTSLKAFLEYQQIEGAVIRYDEQDQVFELLVRKNDRERALEIARIFLEQEGSLSQNREEKEENSTVYEKSEQKAEDNRSSAWTLLVVGGAGLVFLILGMGGVLPFSVGNPYLFYGVMSAVFLLFIVMGVVSMKNARVFEKKAESENTLRETLEKWCRENLDAEEIDKELGDVSGDGEEILYFKRYEKLKEKLNHQFMNLDQAFLENLIDETIYDMVFGDI
;
A
#
# COMPACT_ATOMS: atom_id res chain seq x y z
N MET A 1 -0.41 6.40 -40.22
CA MET A 1 -1.81 6.14 -40.67
C MET A 1 -2.81 6.57 -39.59
N PRO A 2 -4.01 7.10 -39.92
CA PRO A 2 -4.98 7.55 -38.91
C PRO A 2 -5.52 6.41 -38.06
N TRP A 3 -5.61 6.59 -36.75
CA TRP A 3 -5.99 5.55 -35.79
C TRP A 3 -7.08 6.04 -34.83
N CYS A 4 -7.96 5.12 -34.44
CA CYS A 4 -9.06 5.42 -33.53
C CYS A 4 -8.70 5.11 -32.06
N PRO A 5 -8.68 6.12 -31.16
CA PRO A 5 -8.32 5.91 -29.75
C PRO A 5 -9.35 5.17 -28.91
N LYS A 6 -10.61 5.09 -29.36
CA LYS A 6 -11.65 4.33 -28.66
C LYS A 6 -11.78 2.90 -29.15
N CYS A 7 -11.78 2.70 -30.46
CA CYS A 7 -12.06 1.40 -31.09
C CYS A 7 -10.79 0.62 -31.43
N LYS A 8 -9.62 1.23 -31.28
CA LYS A 8 -8.30 0.65 -31.62
C LYS A 8 -8.14 0.22 -33.09
N ASN A 9 -8.99 0.73 -33.98
CA ASN A 9 -8.97 0.44 -35.41
C ASN A 9 -8.07 1.42 -36.17
N GLU A 10 -7.30 0.90 -37.12
CA GLU A 10 -6.48 1.67 -38.06
C GLU A 10 -7.29 1.97 -39.33
N TYR A 11 -7.14 3.19 -39.84
CA TYR A 11 -7.88 3.71 -40.97
C TYR A 11 -6.94 4.07 -42.12
N ARG A 12 -7.49 4.11 -43.33
CA ARG A 12 -6.75 4.57 -44.52
C ARG A 12 -6.59 6.09 -44.48
N GLU A 13 -5.49 6.58 -45.05
CA GLU A 13 -5.20 8.02 -45.16
C GLU A 13 -6.35 8.78 -45.85
N GLY A 14 -6.73 9.92 -45.25
CA GLY A 14 -7.85 10.76 -45.71
C GLY A 14 -9.15 10.58 -44.92
N ILE A 15 -9.24 9.60 -44.02
CA ILE A 15 -10.37 9.44 -43.09
C ILE A 15 -10.00 10.14 -41.78
N THR A 16 -10.82 11.09 -41.33
CA THR A 16 -10.56 11.92 -40.14
C THR A 16 -11.48 11.61 -38.95
N VAL A 17 -12.54 10.83 -39.16
CA VAL A 17 -13.52 10.47 -38.12
C VAL A 17 -13.78 8.98 -38.15
N CYS A 18 -13.76 8.34 -36.98
CA CYS A 18 -14.04 6.92 -36.84
C CYS A 18 -15.51 6.61 -37.14
N ALA A 19 -15.76 5.58 -37.95
CA ALA A 19 -17.12 5.16 -38.32
C ALA A 19 -17.89 4.50 -37.16
N ASP A 20 -17.18 3.95 -36.17
CA ASP A 20 -17.77 3.19 -35.06
C ASP A 20 -18.05 4.06 -33.81
N CYS A 21 -17.07 4.87 -33.36
CA CYS A 21 -17.21 5.74 -32.17
C CYS A 21 -17.58 7.19 -32.49
N GLY A 22 -17.48 7.62 -33.75
CA GLY A 22 -17.63 9.04 -34.13
C GLY A 22 -16.53 9.98 -33.63
N CYS A 23 -15.43 9.44 -33.09
CA CYS A 23 -14.32 10.21 -32.54
C CYS A 23 -13.27 10.55 -33.61
N GLU A 24 -12.61 11.71 -33.49
CA GLU A 24 -11.56 12.14 -34.42
C GLU A 24 -10.38 11.17 -34.40
N LEU A 25 -9.90 10.81 -35.60
CA LEU A 25 -8.79 9.89 -35.79
C LEU A 25 -7.48 10.65 -35.63
N VAL A 26 -6.54 10.05 -34.91
CA VAL A 26 -5.22 10.64 -34.62
C VAL A 26 -4.15 10.02 -35.51
N ASN A 27 -3.21 10.82 -35.98
CA ASN A 27 -2.07 10.36 -36.79
C ASN A 27 -0.85 10.02 -35.90
N GLU A 28 0.10 9.24 -36.43
CA GLU A 28 1.36 8.88 -35.73
C GLU A 28 2.14 10.10 -35.22
N GLU A 29 2.20 11.19 -36.00
CA GLU A 29 2.86 12.45 -35.59
C GLU A 29 2.18 13.13 -34.39
N GLN A 30 0.86 12.96 -34.23
CA GLN A 30 0.11 13.47 -33.07
C GLN A 30 0.27 12.58 -31.83
N MET A 31 0.81 11.37 -32.01
CA MET A 31 1.10 10.41 -30.95
C MET A 31 2.45 10.69 -30.27
N GLU A 32 3.43 11.24 -30.99
CA GLU A 32 4.75 11.60 -30.44
C GLU A 32 4.71 12.81 -29.49
N GLU A 33 3.63 13.60 -29.52
CA GLU A 33 3.43 14.72 -28.60
C GLU A 33 2.67 14.33 -27.32
N LEU A 34 2.25 13.07 -27.19
CA LEU A 34 1.58 12.57 -26.00
C LEU A 34 2.60 12.06 -24.97
N VAL A 35 2.41 12.48 -23.73
CA VAL A 35 3.28 12.11 -22.60
C VAL A 35 2.42 11.45 -21.52
N SER A 36 2.94 10.38 -20.94
CA SER A 36 2.32 9.71 -19.79
C SER A 36 2.28 10.63 -18.57
N VAL A 37 1.10 10.65 -17.93
CA VAL A 37 0.81 11.42 -16.71
C VAL A 37 0.85 10.49 -15.51
N ILE A 38 0.08 9.39 -15.56
CA ILE A 38 -0.09 8.45 -14.46
C ILE A 38 -0.53 7.07 -14.96
N PHE A 39 -0.36 6.06 -14.11
CA PHE A 39 -0.75 4.68 -14.34
C PHE A 39 -1.79 4.26 -13.28
N GLY A 40 -2.72 3.38 -13.64
CA GLY A 40 -3.70 2.83 -12.71
C GLY A 40 -4.63 1.81 -13.35
N GLU A 41 -5.75 1.54 -12.68
CA GLU A 41 -6.78 0.62 -13.18
C GLU A 41 -7.65 1.27 -14.28
N GLU A 42 -8.31 0.45 -15.10
CA GLU A 42 -9.14 0.93 -16.23
C GLU A 42 -10.23 1.90 -15.77
N GLU A 43 -10.91 1.58 -14.67
CA GLU A 43 -12.01 2.38 -14.12
C GLU A 43 -11.51 3.74 -13.62
N GLN A 44 -10.40 3.75 -12.87
CA GLN A 44 -9.76 4.96 -12.36
C GLN A 44 -9.27 5.86 -13.50
N MET A 45 -8.61 5.29 -14.52
CA MET A 45 -8.14 6.06 -15.67
C MET A 45 -9.30 6.63 -16.49
N THR A 46 -10.41 5.91 -16.59
CA THR A 46 -11.62 6.37 -17.28
C THR A 46 -12.28 7.54 -16.55
N SER A 47 -12.40 7.44 -15.22
CA SER A 47 -12.93 8.53 -14.38
C SER A 47 -12.02 9.76 -14.41
N LEU A 48 -10.70 9.57 -14.27
CA LEU A 48 -9.73 10.65 -14.33
C LEU A 48 -9.71 11.32 -15.71
N LYS A 49 -9.82 10.54 -16.80
CA LYS A 49 -9.94 11.09 -18.15
C LYS A 49 -11.16 12.01 -18.29
N ALA A 50 -12.33 11.58 -17.80
CA ALA A 50 -13.54 12.41 -17.85
C ALA A 50 -13.38 13.70 -17.05
N PHE A 51 -12.67 13.65 -15.92
CA PHE A 51 -12.39 14.83 -15.10
C PHE A 51 -11.42 15.81 -15.79
N LEU A 52 -10.37 15.30 -16.43
CA LEU A 52 -9.45 16.13 -17.22
C LEU A 52 -10.15 16.80 -18.41
N GLU A 53 -11.05 16.10 -19.10
CA GLU A 53 -11.87 16.66 -20.18
C GLU A 53 -12.79 17.78 -19.66
N TYR A 54 -13.41 17.61 -18.47
CA TYR A 54 -14.21 18.65 -17.82
C TYR A 54 -13.38 19.91 -17.49
N GLN A 55 -12.12 19.74 -17.10
CA GLN A 55 -11.17 20.83 -16.83
C GLN A 55 -10.52 21.41 -18.10
N GLN A 56 -11.08 21.14 -19.28
CA GLN A 56 -10.64 21.65 -20.59
C GLN A 56 -9.27 21.10 -21.06
N ILE A 57 -8.83 19.95 -20.55
CA ILE A 57 -7.68 19.22 -21.09
C ILE A 57 -8.19 18.24 -22.14
N GLU A 58 -8.25 18.71 -23.38
CA GLU A 58 -8.72 17.91 -24.52
C GLU A 58 -7.60 17.06 -25.12
N GLY A 59 -7.91 15.81 -25.48
CA GLY A 59 -6.96 14.88 -26.09
C GLY A 59 -6.26 13.94 -25.10
N ALA A 60 -6.83 13.74 -23.91
CA ALA A 60 -6.40 12.66 -23.01
C ALA A 60 -6.72 11.28 -23.63
N VAL A 61 -5.74 10.39 -23.65
CA VAL A 61 -5.84 9.04 -24.21
C VAL A 61 -5.42 8.03 -23.15
N ILE A 62 -6.13 6.91 -23.06
CA ILE A 62 -5.76 5.81 -22.17
C ILE A 62 -5.16 4.71 -23.04
N ARG A 63 -3.98 4.22 -22.64
CA ARG A 63 -3.33 3.04 -23.25
C ARG A 63 -3.20 1.95 -22.21
N TYR A 64 -3.20 0.71 -22.69
CA TYR A 64 -2.89 -0.44 -21.85
C TYR A 64 -1.42 -0.79 -22.06
N ASP A 65 -0.66 -0.86 -20.97
CA ASP A 65 0.71 -1.33 -20.98
C ASP A 65 0.74 -2.85 -20.74
N GLU A 66 1.12 -3.61 -21.76
CA GLU A 66 1.18 -5.08 -21.69
C GLU A 66 2.34 -5.60 -20.81
N GLN A 67 3.38 -4.79 -20.56
CA GLN A 67 4.52 -5.19 -19.75
C GLN A 67 4.20 -5.09 -18.26
N ASP A 68 3.60 -3.96 -17.85
CA ASP A 68 3.29 -3.67 -16.45
C ASP A 68 1.85 -4.05 -16.06
N GLN A 69 1.03 -4.53 -17.01
CA GLN A 69 -0.37 -4.91 -16.84
C GLN A 69 -1.28 -3.79 -16.27
N VAL A 70 -0.96 -2.52 -16.54
CA VAL A 70 -1.68 -1.34 -16.05
C VAL A 70 -2.14 -0.45 -17.19
N PHE A 71 -3.11 0.43 -16.92
CA PHE A 71 -3.53 1.45 -17.87
C PHE A 71 -2.78 2.74 -17.61
N GLU A 72 -2.22 3.34 -18.66
CA GLU A 72 -1.58 4.65 -18.63
C GLU A 72 -2.49 5.72 -19.22
N LEU A 73 -2.55 6.88 -18.57
CA LEU A 73 -3.22 8.07 -19.09
C LEU A 73 -2.20 9.03 -19.68
N LEU A 74 -2.32 9.29 -20.98
CA LEU A 74 -1.47 10.20 -21.73
C LEU A 74 -2.20 11.49 -22.07
N VAL A 75 -1.49 12.60 -22.02
CA VAL A 75 -1.98 13.92 -22.43
C VAL A 75 -0.97 14.60 -23.34
N ARG A 76 -1.37 15.68 -24.02
CA ARG A 76 -0.46 16.50 -24.81
C ARG A 76 0.65 17.07 -23.93
N LYS A 77 1.88 17.10 -24.45
CA LYS A 77 3.07 17.59 -23.73
C LYS A 77 2.87 18.96 -23.07
N ASN A 78 2.13 19.86 -23.72
CA ASN A 78 1.85 21.21 -23.21
C ASN A 78 0.95 21.20 -21.96
N ASP A 79 0.11 20.19 -21.79
CA ASP A 79 -0.86 20.09 -20.70
C ASP A 79 -0.41 19.16 -19.57
N ARG A 80 0.79 18.57 -19.69
CA ARG A 80 1.32 17.57 -18.74
C ARG A 80 1.35 18.08 -17.30
N GLU A 81 1.88 19.26 -17.04
CA GLU A 81 1.98 19.79 -15.66
C GLU A 81 0.60 20.04 -15.04
N ARG A 82 -0.32 20.59 -15.84
CA ARG A 82 -1.71 20.83 -15.41
C ARG A 82 -2.45 19.53 -15.17
N ALA A 83 -2.29 18.56 -16.06
CA ALA A 83 -2.90 17.24 -15.92
C ALA A 83 -2.37 16.51 -14.68
N LEU A 84 -1.07 16.63 -14.36
CA LEU A 84 -0.49 16.08 -13.14
C LEU A 84 -1.08 16.71 -11.88
N GLU A 85 -1.23 18.02 -11.84
CA GLU A 85 -1.81 18.74 -10.70
C GLU A 85 -3.28 18.34 -10.49
N ILE A 86 -4.07 18.32 -11.56
CA ILE A 86 -5.48 17.92 -11.52
C ILE A 86 -5.61 16.44 -11.15
N ALA A 87 -4.75 15.57 -11.68
CA ALA A 87 -4.74 14.15 -11.32
C ALA A 87 -4.39 13.92 -9.85
N ARG A 88 -3.46 14.69 -9.27
CA ARG A 88 -3.16 14.62 -7.83
C ARG A 88 -4.38 15.00 -6.99
N ILE A 89 -5.05 16.11 -7.32
CA ILE A 89 -6.24 16.56 -6.61
C ILE A 89 -7.37 15.53 -6.75
N PHE A 90 -7.54 14.96 -7.94
CA PHE A 90 -8.54 13.93 -8.20
C PHE A 90 -8.27 12.65 -7.39
N LEU A 91 -7.02 12.19 -7.34
CA LEU A 91 -6.62 11.04 -6.54
C LEU A 91 -6.70 11.30 -5.04
N GLU A 92 -6.41 12.53 -4.60
CA GLU A 92 -6.60 12.94 -3.21
C GLU A 92 -8.09 12.99 -2.85
N GLN A 93 -8.95 13.39 -3.79
CA GLN A 93 -10.40 13.47 -3.60
C GLN A 93 -11.09 12.09 -3.70
N GLU A 94 -10.72 11.21 -4.64
CA GLU A 94 -11.15 9.81 -4.65
C GLU A 94 -10.57 9.07 -3.43
N GLY A 95 -9.33 9.36 -3.04
CA GLY A 95 -8.76 8.95 -1.76
C GLY A 95 -9.62 9.37 -0.58
N SER A 96 -10.15 10.60 -0.58
CA SER A 96 -11.05 11.13 0.46
C SER A 96 -12.47 10.55 0.45
N LEU A 97 -12.97 10.08 -0.71
CA LEU A 97 -14.28 9.45 -0.86
C LEU A 97 -14.22 7.93 -0.58
N SER A 98 -13.08 7.30 -0.87
CA SER A 98 -12.73 5.95 -0.40
C SER A 98 -12.53 5.98 1.12
N GLN A 99 -11.81 6.99 1.62
CA GLN A 99 -11.70 7.30 3.04
C GLN A 99 -13.06 7.54 3.68
N ASN A 100 -14.01 8.32 3.14
CA ASN A 100 -15.28 8.55 3.89
C ASN A 100 -16.20 7.32 4.05
N ARG A 101 -16.01 6.24 3.27
CA ARG A 101 -16.78 4.99 3.45
C ARG A 101 -16.01 3.94 4.26
N GLU A 102 -14.69 4.03 4.30
CA GLU A 102 -13.80 3.19 5.13
C GLU A 102 -13.48 3.85 6.49
N GLU A 103 -13.54 5.17 6.64
CA GLU A 103 -13.25 5.97 7.85
C GLU A 103 -14.22 5.68 9.01
N LYS A 104 -15.35 5.04 8.75
CA LYS A 104 -16.24 4.58 9.81
C LYS A 104 -15.92 3.18 10.34
N GLU A 105 -15.03 2.44 9.69
CA GLU A 105 -14.46 1.18 10.17
C GLU A 105 -12.92 1.22 10.34
N GLU A 106 -12.24 2.24 9.81
CA GLU A 106 -10.77 2.33 9.77
C GLU A 106 -10.18 3.55 10.49
N ASN A 107 -10.95 4.23 11.36
CA ASN A 107 -10.38 5.13 12.37
C ASN A 107 -9.69 4.36 13.53
N SER A 108 -9.17 3.20 13.19
CA SER A 108 -8.22 2.42 13.94
C SER A 108 -7.31 1.69 12.95
N THR A 109 -6.58 2.42 12.08
CA THR A 109 -5.25 1.92 11.71
C THR A 109 -4.38 2.00 12.96
N VAL A 110 -4.66 1.10 13.90
CA VAL A 110 -3.76 0.73 14.98
C VAL A 110 -2.45 0.43 14.29
N TYR A 111 -1.42 1.20 14.61
CA TYR A 111 -0.06 0.87 14.21
C TYR A 111 0.20 -0.58 14.61
N GLU A 112 0.20 -1.46 13.61
CA GLU A 112 0.38 -2.89 13.82
C GLU A 112 1.88 -3.12 13.97
N LYS A 113 2.31 -3.37 15.21
CA LYS A 113 3.72 -3.52 15.56
C LYS A 113 4.38 -4.56 14.67
N SER A 114 5.58 -4.26 14.16
CA SER A 114 6.35 -5.19 13.34
C SER A 114 6.59 -6.55 14.03
N GLU A 115 6.53 -6.62 15.36
CA GLU A 115 6.53 -7.85 16.17
C GLU A 115 5.32 -8.75 15.90
N GLN A 116 4.12 -8.18 15.95
CA GLN A 116 2.87 -8.92 15.71
C GLN A 116 2.86 -9.49 14.28
N LYS A 117 3.30 -8.68 13.31
CA LYS A 117 3.46 -9.11 11.92
C LYS A 117 4.50 -10.22 11.72
N ALA A 118 5.57 -10.22 12.53
CA ALA A 118 6.58 -11.27 12.49
C ALA A 118 6.05 -12.59 13.09
N GLU A 119 5.26 -12.52 14.16
CA GLU A 119 4.68 -13.68 14.83
C GLU A 119 3.62 -14.38 13.97
N ASP A 120 2.70 -13.63 13.36
CA ASP A 120 1.64 -14.17 12.51
C ASP A 120 2.17 -14.81 11.23
N ASN A 121 3.20 -14.21 10.64
CA ASN A 121 3.84 -14.78 9.46
C ASN A 121 4.70 -16.00 9.82
N ARG A 122 5.24 -16.09 11.05
CA ARG A 122 6.01 -17.26 11.53
C ARG A 122 5.10 -18.46 11.83
N SER A 123 3.96 -18.24 12.46
CA SER A 123 2.99 -19.29 12.78
C SER A 123 2.35 -19.88 11.51
N SER A 124 2.06 -19.02 10.53
CA SER A 124 1.58 -19.41 9.20
C SER A 124 2.62 -20.23 8.42
N ALA A 125 3.88 -19.80 8.44
CA ALA A 125 4.98 -20.49 7.79
C ALA A 125 5.20 -21.91 8.35
N TRP A 126 5.18 -22.05 9.68
CA TRP A 126 5.34 -23.34 10.36
C TRP A 126 4.23 -24.31 9.98
N THR A 127 2.98 -23.85 9.95
CA THR A 127 1.82 -24.67 9.56
C THR A 127 1.95 -25.18 8.13
N LEU A 128 2.32 -24.30 7.18
CA LEU A 128 2.52 -24.67 5.77
C LEU A 128 3.68 -25.66 5.59
N LEU A 129 4.79 -25.49 6.29
CA LEU A 129 5.94 -26.39 6.22
C LEU A 129 5.66 -27.77 6.85
N VAL A 130 4.94 -27.82 7.97
CA VAL A 130 4.57 -29.08 8.63
C VAL A 130 3.58 -29.86 7.78
N VAL A 131 2.52 -29.21 7.28
CA VAL A 131 1.52 -29.86 6.42
C VAL A 131 2.14 -30.28 5.07
N GLY A 132 2.96 -29.41 4.47
CA GLY A 132 3.70 -29.72 3.25
C GLY A 132 4.68 -30.88 3.42
N GLY A 133 5.43 -30.90 4.52
CA GLY A 133 6.38 -31.97 4.84
C GLY A 133 5.69 -33.31 5.12
N ALA A 134 4.62 -33.32 5.92
CA ALA A 134 3.82 -34.52 6.17
C ALA A 134 3.20 -35.08 4.88
N GLY A 135 2.73 -34.20 3.99
CA GLY A 135 2.23 -34.57 2.67
C GLY A 135 3.29 -35.21 1.77
N LEU A 136 4.51 -34.68 1.79
CA LEU A 136 5.63 -35.23 1.01
C LEU A 136 6.05 -36.61 1.52
N VAL A 137 6.04 -36.82 2.85
CA VAL A 137 6.23 -38.14 3.46
C VAL A 137 5.11 -39.11 3.08
N PHE A 138 3.86 -38.66 3.07
CA PHE A 138 2.71 -39.46 2.66
C PHE A 138 2.80 -39.89 1.19
N LEU A 139 3.31 -39.03 0.30
CA LEU A 139 3.57 -39.38 -1.10
C LEU A 139 4.62 -40.47 -1.25
N ILE A 140 5.73 -40.37 -0.51
CA ILE A 140 6.81 -41.37 -0.54
C ILE A 140 6.29 -42.73 -0.04
N LEU A 141 5.48 -42.73 1.03
CA LEU A 141 4.82 -43.95 1.55
C LEU A 141 3.81 -44.54 0.56
N GLY A 142 3.10 -43.68 -0.19
CA GLY A 142 2.18 -44.08 -1.25
C GLY A 142 2.89 -44.75 -2.42
N MET A 143 3.99 -44.18 -2.91
CA MET A 143 4.84 -44.81 -3.94
C MET A 143 5.49 -46.12 -3.46
N GLY A 144 5.78 -46.23 -2.16
CA GLY A 144 6.28 -47.47 -1.54
C GLY A 144 5.25 -48.60 -1.40
N GLY A 145 4.00 -48.39 -1.84
CA GLY A 145 2.95 -49.41 -1.82
C GLY A 145 2.35 -49.69 -0.44
N VAL A 146 2.63 -48.84 0.56
CA VAL A 146 2.13 -48.99 1.94
C VAL A 146 0.66 -48.56 2.06
N LEU A 147 0.21 -47.65 1.19
CA LEU A 147 -1.14 -47.07 1.23
C LEU A 147 -2.01 -47.63 0.07
N PRO A 148 -3.13 -48.32 0.37
CA PRO A 148 -3.96 -48.97 -0.64
C PRO A 148 -5.02 -47.99 -1.23
N PHE A 149 -4.60 -46.91 -1.88
CA PHE A 149 -5.51 -45.97 -2.55
C PHE A 149 -5.43 -46.12 -4.08
N SER A 150 -6.38 -46.82 -4.69
CA SER A 150 -6.50 -46.94 -6.14
C SER A 150 -7.60 -46.02 -6.67
N VAL A 151 -7.32 -44.73 -6.79
CA VAL A 151 -8.25 -43.77 -7.40
C VAL A 151 -7.88 -43.58 -8.87
N GLY A 152 -8.68 -44.15 -9.77
CA GLY A 152 -8.55 -43.96 -11.22
C GLY A 152 -7.14 -44.20 -11.75
N ASN A 153 -6.46 -43.13 -12.18
CA ASN A 153 -5.07 -43.17 -12.67
C ASN A 153 -4.09 -42.75 -11.56
N PRO A 154 -3.30 -43.69 -10.99
CA PRO A 154 -2.38 -43.41 -9.88
C PRO A 154 -1.36 -42.32 -10.22
N TYR A 155 -0.88 -42.27 -11.46
CA TYR A 155 0.14 -41.30 -11.88
C TYR A 155 -0.37 -39.86 -11.86
N LEU A 156 -1.63 -39.64 -12.27
CA LEU A 156 -2.26 -38.31 -12.20
C LEU A 156 -2.51 -37.90 -10.75
N PHE A 157 -2.97 -38.83 -9.91
CA PHE A 157 -3.23 -38.54 -8.50
C PHE A 157 -1.95 -38.14 -7.75
N TYR A 158 -0.89 -38.94 -7.84
CA TYR A 158 0.40 -38.62 -7.20
C TYR A 158 1.05 -37.37 -7.81
N GLY A 159 0.91 -37.16 -9.12
CA GLY A 159 1.43 -35.97 -9.81
C GLY A 159 0.78 -34.68 -9.31
N VAL A 160 -0.55 -34.62 -9.24
CA VAL A 160 -1.28 -33.44 -8.75
C VAL A 160 -1.00 -33.21 -7.27
N MET A 161 -1.04 -34.26 -6.44
CA MET A 161 -0.73 -34.14 -5.02
C MET A 161 0.71 -33.63 -4.80
N SER A 162 1.69 -34.11 -5.57
CA SER A 162 3.07 -33.63 -5.51
C SER A 162 3.20 -32.17 -5.91
N ALA A 163 2.50 -31.73 -6.97
CA ALA A 163 2.54 -30.34 -7.40
C ALA A 163 2.00 -29.40 -6.32
N VAL A 164 0.87 -29.76 -5.68
CA VAL A 164 0.26 -28.98 -4.61
C VAL A 164 1.17 -28.90 -3.37
N PHE A 165 1.80 -30.01 -2.96
CA PHE A 165 2.73 -29.98 -1.82
C PHE A 165 4.01 -29.18 -2.10
N LEU A 166 4.53 -29.23 -3.32
CA LEU A 166 5.68 -28.41 -3.71
C LEU A 166 5.35 -26.91 -3.65
N LEU A 167 4.15 -26.51 -4.07
CA LEU A 167 3.70 -25.12 -3.94
C LEU A 167 3.62 -24.68 -2.48
N PHE A 168 3.06 -25.52 -1.60
CA PHE A 168 3.02 -25.21 -0.16
C PHE A 168 4.40 -25.09 0.48
N ILE A 169 5.37 -25.91 0.06
CA ILE A 169 6.75 -25.80 0.55
C ILE A 169 7.39 -24.48 0.07
N VAL A 170 7.22 -24.12 -1.20
CA VAL A 170 7.73 -22.84 -1.73
C VAL A 170 7.12 -21.65 -1.00
N MET A 171 5.80 -21.64 -0.81
CA MET A 171 5.10 -20.61 -0.05
C MET A 171 5.57 -20.57 1.42
N GLY A 172 5.76 -21.74 2.05
CA GLY A 172 6.30 -21.85 3.41
C GLY A 172 7.70 -21.26 3.54
N VAL A 173 8.58 -21.50 2.57
CA VAL A 173 9.93 -20.91 2.55
C VAL A 173 9.89 -19.40 2.33
N VAL A 174 9.06 -18.89 1.44
CA VAL A 174 8.88 -17.44 1.22
C VAL A 174 8.34 -16.76 2.49
N SER A 175 7.33 -17.37 3.11
CA SER A 175 6.75 -16.88 4.37
C SER A 175 7.80 -16.85 5.49
N MET A 176 8.65 -17.87 5.63
CA MET A 176 9.79 -17.85 6.58
C MET A 176 10.79 -16.73 6.31
N LYS A 177 11.12 -16.45 5.05
CA LYS A 177 12.03 -15.34 4.69
C LYS A 177 11.42 -14.00 5.07
N ASN A 178 10.13 -13.80 4.77
CA ASN A 178 9.42 -12.60 5.17
C ASN A 178 9.36 -12.47 6.70
N ALA A 179 9.13 -13.55 7.44
CA ALA A 179 9.09 -13.53 8.91
C ALA A 179 10.41 -13.05 9.52
N ARG A 180 11.55 -13.52 8.97
CA ARG A 180 12.88 -13.04 9.37
C ARG A 180 13.14 -11.56 9.04
N VAL A 181 12.56 -11.06 7.95
CA VAL A 181 12.68 -9.64 7.59
C VAL A 181 11.90 -8.79 8.58
N PHE A 182 10.69 -9.20 8.96
CA PHE A 182 9.89 -8.51 9.97
C PHE A 182 10.52 -8.57 11.37
N GLU A 183 11.11 -9.71 11.75
CA GLU A 183 11.84 -9.85 13.02
C GLU A 183 13.01 -8.86 13.13
N LYS A 184 13.82 -8.72 12.07
CA LYS A 184 14.90 -7.71 12.05
C LYS A 184 14.39 -6.29 12.07
N LYS A 185 13.28 -6.02 11.39
CA LYS A 185 12.64 -4.70 11.40
C LYS A 185 12.15 -4.37 12.81
N ALA A 186 11.50 -5.32 13.48
CA ALA A 186 11.04 -5.20 14.86
C ALA A 186 12.21 -4.97 15.84
N GLU A 187 13.34 -5.67 15.69
CA GLU A 187 14.52 -5.43 16.52
C GLU A 187 15.06 -3.99 16.39
N SER A 188 15.12 -3.47 15.17
CA SER A 188 15.54 -2.09 14.93
C SER A 188 14.53 -1.06 15.46
N GLU A 189 13.23 -1.33 15.33
CA GLU A 189 12.16 -0.50 15.87
C GLU A 189 12.16 -0.50 17.41
N ASN A 190 12.36 -1.65 18.05
CA ASN A 190 12.46 -1.76 19.51
C ASN A 190 13.67 -1.01 20.05
N THR A 191 14.83 -1.14 19.40
CA THR A 191 16.03 -0.40 19.81
C THR A 191 15.80 1.11 19.71
N LEU A 192 15.15 1.56 18.64
CA LEU A 192 14.76 2.96 18.47
C LEU A 192 13.78 3.40 19.55
N ARG A 193 12.76 2.58 19.82
CA ARG A 193 11.75 2.80 20.85
C ARG A 193 12.37 2.95 22.24
N GLU A 194 13.24 2.02 22.65
CA GLU A 194 13.96 2.08 23.93
C GLU A 194 14.79 3.36 24.05
N THR A 195 15.45 3.77 22.95
CA THR A 195 16.26 4.99 22.92
C THR A 195 15.39 6.25 23.08
N LEU A 196 14.26 6.31 22.37
CA LEU A 196 13.27 7.38 22.48
C LEU A 196 12.71 7.45 23.90
N GLU A 197 12.21 6.34 24.42
CA GLU A 197 11.63 6.28 25.76
C GLU A 197 12.66 6.67 26.83
N LYS A 198 13.91 6.23 26.70
CA LYS A 198 14.97 6.62 27.64
C LYS A 198 15.23 8.13 27.59
N TRP A 199 15.33 8.71 26.40
CA TRP A 199 15.50 10.15 26.26
C TRP A 199 14.30 10.91 26.83
N CYS A 200 13.08 10.45 26.56
CA CYS A 200 11.87 11.01 27.16
C CYS A 200 11.94 11.04 28.68
N ARG A 201 12.33 9.94 29.34
CA ARG A 201 12.46 9.88 30.81
C ARG A 201 13.52 10.84 31.37
N GLU A 202 14.60 11.08 30.63
CA GLU A 202 15.71 11.90 31.10
C GLU A 202 15.52 13.39 30.78
N ASN A 203 14.72 13.72 29.76
CA ASN A 203 14.65 15.07 29.18
C ASN A 203 13.24 15.68 29.14
N LEU A 204 12.17 14.91 29.39
CA LEU A 204 10.81 15.44 29.42
C LEU A 204 10.30 15.48 30.86
N ASP A 205 9.88 16.68 31.27
CA ASP A 205 9.24 16.93 32.54
C ASP A 205 7.87 17.57 32.29
N ALA A 206 6.83 17.07 32.97
CA ALA A 206 5.46 17.52 32.79
C ALA A 206 5.29 19.01 33.14
N GLU A 207 5.92 19.47 34.21
CA GLU A 207 5.82 20.87 34.65
C GLU A 207 6.53 21.80 33.66
N GLU A 208 7.64 21.37 33.06
CA GLU A 208 8.33 22.13 32.02
C GLU A 208 7.50 22.24 30.73
N ILE A 209 6.87 21.15 30.29
CA ILE A 209 6.02 21.15 29.10
C ILE A 209 4.77 22.02 29.31
N ASP A 210 4.10 21.89 30.45
CA ASP A 210 2.93 22.72 30.78
C ASP A 210 3.28 24.20 30.89
N LYS A 211 4.48 24.52 31.39
CA LYS A 211 4.98 25.91 31.46
C LYS A 211 5.30 26.49 30.08
N GLU A 212 5.83 25.69 29.16
CA GLU A 212 6.05 26.08 27.77
C GLU A 212 4.74 26.32 27.00
N LEU A 213 3.65 25.66 27.41
CA LEU A 213 2.32 25.80 26.82
C LEU A 213 1.57 27.08 27.24
N GLY A 214 2.04 27.78 28.27
CA GLY A 214 1.49 29.06 28.73
C GLY A 214 0.30 28.91 29.67
N ASP A 215 -0.66 29.85 29.63
CA ASP A 215 -1.84 29.79 30.49
C ASP A 215 -2.83 28.74 29.96
N VAL A 216 -2.73 27.53 30.50
CA VAL A 216 -3.63 26.40 30.22
C VAL A 216 -4.84 26.39 31.17
N SER A 217 -4.96 27.41 32.03
CA SER A 217 -5.98 27.56 33.09
C SER A 217 -7.35 27.95 32.52
N GLY A 218 -8.00 27.02 31.81
CA GLY A 218 -9.33 27.24 31.24
C GLY A 218 -9.70 26.34 30.06
N ASP A 219 -8.74 25.57 29.56
CA ASP A 219 -8.98 24.62 28.48
C ASP A 219 -9.66 23.34 28.99
N GLY A 220 -10.53 22.74 28.16
CA GLY A 220 -11.06 21.40 28.44
C GLY A 220 -9.96 20.34 28.35
N GLU A 221 -10.13 19.22 29.05
CA GLU A 221 -9.14 18.12 29.11
C GLU A 221 -8.71 17.62 27.72
N GLU A 222 -9.63 17.58 26.76
CA GLU A 222 -9.34 17.22 25.36
C GLU A 222 -8.40 18.23 24.68
N ILE A 223 -8.62 19.53 24.88
CA ILE A 223 -7.78 20.59 24.29
C ILE A 223 -6.38 20.56 24.90
N LEU A 224 -6.29 20.28 26.20
CA LEU A 224 -5.04 20.13 26.93
C LEU A 224 -4.22 18.95 26.40
N TYR A 225 -4.87 17.81 26.15
CA TYR A 225 -4.28 16.63 25.54
C TYR A 225 -3.65 16.96 24.18
N PHE A 226 -4.43 17.56 23.26
CA PHE A 226 -3.94 17.91 21.92
C PHE A 226 -2.74 18.87 21.98
N LYS A 227 -2.77 19.86 22.87
CA LYS A 227 -1.67 20.81 23.04
C LYS A 227 -0.39 20.14 23.55
N ARG A 228 -0.49 19.29 24.57
CA ARG A 228 0.64 18.51 25.09
C ARG A 228 1.18 17.55 24.05
N TYR A 229 0.29 16.87 23.32
CA TYR A 229 0.63 15.94 22.25
C TYR A 229 1.44 16.60 21.14
N GLU A 230 0.95 17.72 20.61
CA GLU A 230 1.67 18.52 19.61
C GLU A 230 3.07 18.92 20.11
N LYS A 231 3.18 19.30 21.38
CA LYS A 231 4.45 19.71 21.96
C LYS A 231 5.43 18.56 22.12
N LEU A 232 4.95 17.39 22.57
CA LEU A 232 5.75 16.16 22.63
C LEU A 232 6.25 15.78 21.23
N LYS A 233 5.35 15.80 20.23
CA LYS A 233 5.67 15.51 18.83
C LYS A 233 6.73 16.47 18.28
N GLU A 234 6.62 17.77 18.56
CA GLU A 234 7.60 18.77 18.14
C GLU A 234 8.98 18.50 18.75
N LYS A 235 9.07 18.29 20.08
CA LYS A 235 10.34 18.02 20.77
C LYS A 235 11.01 16.75 20.26
N LEU A 236 10.24 15.70 20.01
CA LEU A 236 10.76 14.41 19.52
C LEU A 236 11.22 14.49 18.07
N ASN A 237 10.47 15.17 17.20
CA ASN A 237 10.89 15.40 15.81
C ASN A 237 12.14 16.29 15.71
N HIS A 238 12.31 17.25 16.62
CA HIS A 238 13.52 18.07 16.67
C HIS A 238 14.75 17.25 17.11
N GLN A 239 14.60 16.38 18.11
CA GLN A 239 15.71 15.57 18.62
C GLN A 239 16.06 14.39 17.71
N PHE A 240 15.07 13.77 17.09
CA PHE A 240 15.21 12.60 16.23
C PHE A 240 14.72 12.93 14.81
N MET A 241 15.62 13.45 13.99
CA MET A 241 15.33 13.77 12.59
C MET A 241 15.05 12.50 11.77
N ASN A 242 14.08 12.58 10.85
CA ASN A 242 13.66 11.50 9.94
C ASN A 242 13.01 10.28 10.65
N LEU A 243 12.24 10.48 11.71
CA LEU A 243 11.41 9.42 12.26
C LEU A 243 10.19 9.15 11.39
N ASP A 244 9.78 7.88 11.31
CA ASP A 244 8.48 7.50 10.78
C ASP A 244 7.36 8.12 11.65
N GLN A 245 6.48 8.91 11.04
CA GLN A 245 5.49 9.68 11.79
C GLN A 245 4.42 8.79 12.41
N ALA A 246 4.02 7.71 11.74
CA ALA A 246 3.02 6.78 12.28
C ALA A 246 3.57 6.04 13.51
N PHE A 247 4.85 5.66 13.50
CA PHE A 247 5.54 5.12 14.67
C PHE A 247 5.65 6.14 15.81
N LEU A 248 6.03 7.39 15.51
CA LEU A 248 6.14 8.45 16.51
C LEU A 248 4.80 8.71 17.20
N GLU A 249 3.75 8.89 16.41
CA GLU A 249 2.39 9.19 16.89
C GLU A 249 1.87 8.07 17.78
N ASN A 250 1.99 6.81 17.33
CA ASN A 250 1.63 5.65 18.14
C ASN A 250 2.45 5.56 19.42
N LEU A 251 3.76 5.83 19.38
CA LEU A 251 4.62 5.79 20.57
C LEU A 251 4.24 6.87 21.59
N ILE A 252 3.82 8.05 21.11
CA ILE A 252 3.34 9.12 21.98
C ILE A 252 2.05 8.68 22.68
N ASP A 253 1.07 8.21 21.90
CA ASP A 253 -0.24 7.78 22.42
C ASP A 253 -0.13 6.57 23.36
N GLU A 254 0.68 5.56 23.01
CA GLU A 254 0.75 4.32 23.78
C GLU A 254 1.56 4.44 25.07
N THR A 255 2.55 5.34 25.13
CA THR A 255 3.58 5.23 26.18
C THR A 255 4.19 6.55 26.61
N ILE A 256 4.54 7.46 25.71
CA ILE A 256 5.23 8.71 26.14
C ILE A 256 4.26 9.63 26.89
N TYR A 257 3.00 9.73 26.45
CA TYR A 257 2.02 10.59 27.11
C TYR A 257 1.78 10.16 28.57
N ASP A 258 1.48 8.88 28.79
CA ASP A 258 1.30 8.31 30.13
C ASP A 258 2.60 8.32 30.95
N MET A 259 3.76 8.17 30.32
CA MET A 259 5.04 8.22 31.03
C MET A 259 5.35 9.62 31.58
N VAL A 260 4.94 10.67 30.88
CA VAL A 260 5.22 12.06 31.26
C VAL A 260 4.11 12.62 32.14
N PHE A 261 2.84 12.36 31.80
CA PHE A 261 1.66 12.97 32.45
C PHE A 261 0.78 11.98 33.22
N GLY A 262 1.09 10.68 33.19
CA GLY A 262 0.36 9.68 33.96
C GLY A 262 0.69 9.80 35.44
N ASP A 263 -0.35 9.75 36.28
CA ASP A 263 -0.21 9.76 37.74
C ASP A 263 0.62 8.55 38.21
N ILE A 264 1.63 8.79 39.04
CA ILE A 264 2.33 7.75 39.84
C ILE A 264 1.43 7.31 41.01
#